data_AF-A0AA36MT40-F1
#
_entry.id   AF-A0AA36MT40-F1
#
_cell.length_a   1.000
_cell.length_b   1.000
_cell.length_c   1.000
_cell.angle_alpha   90.00
_cell.angle_beta   90.00
_cell.angle_gamma   90.00
#
_symmetry.space_group_name_H-M   'P 1'
#
loop_
_entity.id
_entity.type
_entity.pdbx_description
1 polymer ?
#
loop_
_entity_poly.entity_id
_entity_poly.type
_entity_poly.pdbx_seq_one_letter_code
_entity_poly.pdbx_strand_id
1 'polypeptide(L)'
;MSSQVMGRSGYAAKENTFQFANNCETAECLVFREFRIACVHLRKESEVLDALQEKDIAWRFLCKLSKERPFLHDRVHEVLHLLMMSKAWMKALAEDPECKYEDLPPEMQSEIKRRAEQAMDPDAQPEAGYTPPRKASYEAFKASGTIAVVVQRCLKAKLLVDEAAEKWDEIGRGLFVAVSFTKGATEDKVAPAARFLLTAKLSRGASSDEAESVSALCARGEYQGILVLPQVSLVSELKDVDVRYSQQLGKSSAHQLYDAFVKALQSVAADSSSPPQILAGAFDGPQVMELSSAGPFMHSFTV
;
A
#
# COMPACT_ATOMS: atom_id res chain seq x y z
N MET A 1 39.40 -33.41 -27.28
CA MET A 1 39.32 -31.93 -27.34
C MET A 1 38.25 -31.57 -28.34
N SER A 2 37.12 -31.02 -27.86
CA SER A 2 36.17 -30.15 -28.59
C SER A 2 34.96 -29.94 -27.67
N SER A 3 35.01 -28.87 -26.87
CA SER A 3 33.87 -28.37 -26.09
C SER A 3 32.94 -27.60 -27.02
N GLN A 4 31.67 -27.98 -27.03
CA GLN A 4 30.60 -27.27 -27.72
C GLN A 4 29.86 -26.43 -26.67
N VAL A 5 30.06 -25.11 -26.72
CA VAL A 5 29.38 -24.12 -25.86
C VAL A 5 28.01 -23.83 -26.48
N MET A 6 26.93 -24.26 -25.82
CA MET A 6 25.57 -23.85 -26.18
C MET A 6 25.31 -22.42 -25.67
N GLY A 7 24.90 -21.56 -26.60
CA GLY A 7 24.65 -20.15 -26.38
C GLY A 7 23.45 -19.88 -25.47
N ARG A 8 23.60 -18.84 -24.64
CA ARG A 8 22.53 -18.24 -23.85
C ARG A 8 21.56 -17.52 -24.81
N SER A 9 20.31 -17.98 -24.82
CA SER A 9 19.18 -17.29 -25.46
C SER A 9 18.93 -15.96 -24.74
N GLY A 10 18.93 -14.86 -25.51
CA GLY A 10 18.67 -13.52 -25.02
C GLY A 10 17.24 -13.39 -24.48
N TYR A 11 17.13 -12.92 -23.24
CA TYR A 11 15.88 -12.38 -22.72
C TYR A 11 15.67 -11.00 -23.35
N ALA A 12 14.70 -10.89 -24.25
CA ALA A 12 14.18 -9.61 -24.69
C ALA A 12 13.48 -8.95 -23.48
N ALA A 13 14.06 -7.86 -22.98
CA ALA A 13 13.43 -7.03 -21.98
C ALA A 13 12.13 -6.46 -22.57
N LYS A 14 10.98 -6.87 -22.02
CA LYS A 14 9.70 -6.25 -22.37
C LYS A 14 9.71 -4.83 -21.82
N GLU A 15 9.45 -3.86 -22.68
CA GLU A 15 9.38 -2.43 -22.35
C GLU A 15 8.40 -2.19 -21.20
N ASN A 16 8.89 -1.47 -20.19
CA ASN A 16 8.13 -1.10 -19.01
C ASN A 16 7.17 0.04 -19.39
N THR A 17 5.89 -0.26 -19.57
CA THR A 17 4.85 0.68 -20.04
C THR A 17 4.49 1.80 -19.04
N PHE A 18 5.15 1.84 -17.88
CA PHE A 18 5.06 2.95 -16.92
C PHE A 18 6.20 3.97 -17.04
N GLN A 19 7.07 3.87 -18.04
CA GLN A 19 8.07 4.90 -18.28
C GLN A 19 7.40 6.19 -18.76
N PHE A 20 7.58 7.25 -17.97
CA PHE A 20 7.34 8.61 -18.42
C PHE A 20 8.08 8.84 -19.74
N ALA A 21 7.40 9.36 -20.76
CA ALA A 21 7.97 9.63 -22.10
C ALA A 21 9.20 10.55 -22.07
N ASN A 22 9.42 11.21 -20.95
CA ASN A 22 10.51 12.13 -20.63
C ASN A 22 11.70 11.48 -19.89
N ASN A 23 11.83 10.13 -19.89
CA ASN A 23 13.00 9.41 -19.35
C ASN A 23 13.34 9.67 -17.87
N CYS A 24 12.41 10.22 -17.07
CA CYS A 24 12.64 10.61 -15.67
C CYS A 24 13.00 9.44 -14.73
N GLU A 25 12.83 8.20 -15.16
CA GLU A 25 13.17 6.99 -14.40
C GLU A 25 14.27 6.15 -15.06
N THR A 26 14.94 6.67 -16.10
CA THR A 26 16.09 5.98 -16.72
C THR A 26 17.31 5.98 -15.78
N ALA A 27 18.23 5.04 -16.00
CA ALA A 27 19.45 4.90 -15.19
C ALA A 27 20.34 6.16 -15.19
N GLU A 28 20.13 7.08 -16.15
CA GLU A 28 20.81 8.37 -16.24
C GLU A 28 20.13 9.47 -15.40
N CYS A 29 18.89 9.25 -14.93
CA CYS A 29 18.14 10.20 -14.11
C CYS A 29 18.17 9.80 -12.62
N LEU A 30 19.39 9.76 -12.05
CA LEU A 30 19.63 9.45 -10.62
C LEU A 30 18.85 10.38 -9.68
N VAL A 31 18.54 11.58 -10.16
CA VAL A 31 17.79 12.65 -9.49
C VAL A 31 16.52 12.14 -8.82
N PHE A 32 15.65 11.41 -9.52
CA PHE A 32 14.38 10.97 -8.94
C PHE A 32 14.51 9.82 -7.95
N ARG A 33 15.54 8.97 -8.11
CA ARG A 33 15.81 7.90 -7.16
C ARG A 33 16.29 8.49 -5.83
N GLU A 34 17.25 9.41 -5.88
CA GLU A 34 17.81 10.07 -4.71
C GLU A 34 16.78 10.99 -4.04
N PHE A 35 16.07 11.79 -4.84
CA PHE A 35 14.97 12.61 -4.38
C PHE A 35 13.88 11.78 -3.68
N ARG A 36 13.46 10.66 -4.27
CA ARG A 36 12.46 9.79 -3.67
C ARG A 36 12.94 9.19 -2.35
N ILE A 37 14.20 8.75 -2.27
CA ILE A 37 14.75 8.20 -1.03
C ILE A 37 14.76 9.28 0.06
N ALA A 38 15.29 10.46 -0.23
CA ALA A 38 15.36 11.57 0.72
C ALA A 38 13.97 12.04 1.17
N CYS A 39 13.05 12.31 0.23
CA CYS A 39 11.70 12.77 0.55
C CYS A 39 10.86 11.72 1.30
N VAL A 40 10.92 10.45 0.91
CA VAL A 40 10.02 9.42 1.47
C VAL A 40 10.60 8.77 2.73
N HIS A 41 11.90 8.51 2.77
CA HIS A 41 12.52 7.71 3.84
C HIS A 41 13.26 8.57 4.87
N LEU A 42 13.75 9.75 4.48
CA LEU A 42 14.56 10.63 5.33
C LEU A 42 13.87 11.97 5.62
N ARG A 43 12.53 11.98 5.61
CA ARG A 43 11.67 13.17 5.80
C ARG A 43 11.91 14.01 7.07
N LYS A 44 12.70 13.52 8.02
CA LYS A 44 13.08 14.23 9.26
C LYS A 44 14.49 14.85 9.21
N GLU A 45 15.25 14.56 8.16
CA GLU A 45 16.64 14.98 8.00
C GLU A 45 16.69 16.07 6.92
N SER A 46 16.36 17.31 7.31
CA SER A 46 16.32 18.47 6.40
C SER A 46 17.64 18.71 5.69
N GLU A 47 18.77 18.40 6.35
CA GLU A 47 20.12 18.52 5.78
C GLU A 47 20.32 17.61 4.56
N VAL A 48 19.77 16.39 4.60
CA VAL A 48 19.85 15.44 3.48
C VAL A 48 19.00 15.92 2.32
N LEU A 49 17.82 16.46 2.62
CA LEU A 49 16.94 17.06 1.62
C LEU A 49 17.60 18.28 0.96
N ASP A 50 18.27 19.13 1.74
CA ASP A 50 18.98 20.32 1.25
C ASP A 50 20.21 19.98 0.41
N ALA A 51 20.87 18.85 0.67
CA ALA A 51 22.05 18.40 -0.07
C ALA A 51 21.74 17.89 -1.50
N LEU A 52 20.46 17.61 -1.81
CA LEU A 52 20.05 17.13 -3.13
C LEU A 52 20.37 18.16 -4.22
N GLN A 53 20.91 17.67 -5.33
CA GLN A 53 21.13 18.47 -6.53
C GLN A 53 19.84 18.58 -7.36
N GLU A 54 19.80 19.49 -8.33
CA GLU A 54 18.75 19.56 -9.37
C GLU A 54 17.32 19.74 -8.80
N LYS A 55 17.20 20.62 -7.80
CA LYS A 55 15.92 20.95 -7.14
C LYS A 55 14.88 21.54 -8.11
N ASP A 56 15.35 22.27 -9.12
CA ASP A 56 14.57 22.82 -10.21
C ASP A 56 13.86 21.72 -11.03
N ILE A 57 14.57 20.65 -11.37
CA ILE A 57 13.98 19.52 -12.13
C ILE A 57 12.87 18.86 -11.33
N ALA A 58 13.08 18.65 -10.03
CA ALA A 58 12.07 18.08 -9.14
C ALA A 58 10.83 18.99 -9.03
N TRP A 59 11.01 20.31 -8.94
CA TRP A 59 9.89 21.26 -8.94
C TRP A 59 9.10 21.27 -10.25
N ARG A 60 9.79 21.31 -11.40
CA ARG A 60 9.15 21.24 -12.72
C ARG A 60 8.32 19.96 -12.87
N PHE A 61 8.84 18.84 -12.39
CA PHE A 61 8.11 17.59 -12.37
C PHE A 61 6.86 17.67 -11.50
N LEU A 62 6.95 18.21 -10.28
CA LEU A 62 5.80 18.34 -9.38
C LEU A 62 4.73 19.26 -9.96
N CYS A 63 5.10 20.39 -10.57
CA CYS A 63 4.18 21.27 -11.30
C CYS A 63 3.50 20.52 -12.45
N LYS A 64 4.28 19.83 -13.30
CA LYS A 64 3.73 19.05 -14.42
C LYS A 64 2.80 17.93 -13.96
N LEU A 65 3.19 17.20 -12.92
CA LEU A 65 2.41 16.09 -12.35
C LEU A 65 1.09 16.59 -11.77
N SER A 66 1.11 17.67 -11.00
CA SER A 66 -0.11 18.29 -10.44
C SER A 66 -1.05 18.80 -11.52
N LYS A 67 -0.52 19.41 -12.57
CA LYS A 67 -1.31 19.90 -13.71
C LYS A 67 -1.94 18.77 -14.51
N GLU A 68 -1.17 17.73 -14.87
CA GLU A 68 -1.62 16.67 -15.78
C GLU A 68 -2.39 15.54 -15.09
N ARG A 69 -2.24 15.40 -13.77
CA ARG A 69 -2.82 14.28 -12.98
C ARG A 69 -3.46 14.77 -11.68
N PRO A 70 -4.61 15.47 -11.72
CA PRO A 70 -5.28 15.95 -10.52
C PRO A 70 -5.63 14.88 -9.48
N PHE A 71 -5.92 13.65 -9.92
CA PHE A 71 -6.19 12.53 -9.02
C PHE A 71 -4.97 12.09 -8.16
N LEU A 72 -3.77 12.61 -8.44
CA LEU A 72 -2.56 12.38 -7.65
C LEU A 72 -2.25 13.55 -6.70
N HIS A 73 -3.09 14.59 -6.62
CA HIS A 73 -2.86 15.75 -5.75
C HIS A 73 -2.59 15.33 -4.30
N ASP A 74 -3.28 14.32 -3.78
CA ASP A 74 -3.03 13.80 -2.43
C ASP A 74 -1.60 13.33 -2.19
N ARG A 75 -0.95 12.74 -3.22
CA ARG A 75 0.45 12.30 -3.15
C ARG A 75 1.41 13.47 -3.30
N VAL A 76 1.09 14.41 -4.19
CA VAL A 76 1.90 15.61 -4.38
C VAL A 76 1.89 16.48 -3.14
N HIS A 77 0.75 16.62 -2.47
CA HIS A 77 0.59 17.32 -1.20
C HIS A 77 1.63 16.92 -0.15
N GLU A 78 1.83 15.61 0.05
CA GLU A 78 2.75 15.11 1.05
C GLU A 78 4.19 15.56 0.74
N VAL A 79 4.60 15.45 -0.53
CA VAL A 79 5.92 15.89 -0.98
C VAL A 79 6.07 17.41 -0.82
N LEU A 80 5.08 18.20 -1.27
CA LEU A 80 5.11 19.66 -1.18
C LEU A 80 5.28 20.14 0.26
N HIS A 81 4.56 19.56 1.22
CA HIS A 81 4.72 19.90 2.63
C HIS A 81 6.14 19.67 3.14
N LEU A 82 6.80 18.58 2.72
CA LEU A 82 8.18 18.30 3.10
C LEU A 82 9.16 19.30 2.49
N LEU A 83 8.99 19.62 1.19
CA LEU A 83 9.85 20.59 0.51
C LEU A 83 9.73 21.99 1.10
N MET A 84 8.52 22.38 1.51
CA MET A 84 8.23 23.66 2.16
C MET A 84 8.91 23.84 3.52
N MET A 85 9.40 22.76 4.13
CA MET A 85 10.17 22.86 5.38
C MET A 85 11.60 23.34 5.16
N SER A 86 12.11 23.31 3.92
CA SER A 86 13.48 23.71 3.64
C SER A 86 13.55 25.02 2.83
N LYS A 87 14.41 25.93 3.29
CA LYS A 87 14.60 27.23 2.63
C LYS A 87 15.25 27.06 1.25
N ALA A 88 16.15 26.09 1.09
CA ALA A 88 16.83 25.84 -0.17
C ALA A 88 15.87 25.38 -1.27
N TRP A 89 14.90 24.54 -0.94
CA TRP A 89 13.87 24.09 -1.89
C TRP A 89 12.88 25.19 -2.26
N MET A 90 12.46 26.00 -1.29
CA MET A 90 11.57 27.14 -1.57
C MET A 90 12.24 28.22 -2.41
N LYS A 91 13.54 28.45 -2.19
CA LYS A 91 14.36 29.32 -3.04
C LYS A 91 14.46 28.79 -4.47
N ALA A 92 14.74 27.49 -4.63
CA ALA A 92 14.80 26.87 -5.96
C ALA A 92 13.47 26.98 -6.73
N LEU A 93 12.32 26.89 -6.04
CA LEU A 93 11.01 27.12 -6.66
C LEU A 93 10.85 28.58 -7.11
N ALA A 94 11.24 29.54 -6.27
CA ALA A 94 11.09 30.96 -6.55
C ALA A 94 11.97 31.45 -7.71
N GLU A 95 13.15 30.86 -7.85
CA GLU A 95 14.16 31.23 -8.87
C GLU A 95 13.88 30.59 -10.24
N ASP A 96 13.06 29.54 -10.32
CA ASP A 96 12.82 28.81 -11.56
C ASP A 96 11.59 29.35 -12.34
N PRO A 97 11.80 30.04 -13.49
CA PRO A 97 10.70 30.63 -14.26
C PRO A 97 9.78 29.60 -14.93
N GLU A 98 10.21 28.34 -15.04
CA GLU A 98 9.36 27.27 -15.59
C GLU A 98 8.35 26.75 -14.57
N CYS A 99 8.57 27.00 -13.27
CA CYS A 99 7.70 26.56 -12.21
C CYS A 99 6.60 27.60 -11.93
N LYS A 100 5.36 27.24 -12.26
CA LYS A 100 4.19 28.10 -12.05
C LYS A 100 3.42 27.63 -10.82
N TYR A 101 3.12 28.55 -9.91
CA TYR A 101 2.33 28.26 -8.71
C TYR A 101 0.93 27.76 -9.08
N GLU A 102 0.38 28.21 -10.21
CA GLU A 102 -0.93 27.83 -10.72
C GLU A 102 -0.99 26.36 -11.17
N ASP A 103 0.16 25.74 -11.45
CA ASP A 103 0.27 24.33 -11.84
C ASP A 103 0.30 23.39 -10.61
N LEU A 104 0.38 23.92 -9.40
CA LEU A 104 0.34 23.17 -8.14
C LEU A 104 -1.10 22.98 -7.62
N PRO A 105 -1.34 22.09 -6.64
CA PRO A 105 -2.68 21.85 -6.09
C PRO A 105 -3.30 23.17 -5.56
N PRO A 106 -4.52 23.55 -5.99
CA PRO A 106 -5.15 24.85 -5.72
C PRO A 106 -5.13 25.27 -4.24
N GLU A 107 -5.34 24.32 -3.35
CA GLU A 107 -5.42 24.53 -1.90
C GLU A 107 -4.06 24.85 -1.26
N MET A 108 -2.94 24.59 -1.94
CA MET A 108 -1.59 24.88 -1.44
C MET A 108 -0.95 26.12 -2.05
N GLN A 109 -1.47 26.63 -3.18
CA GLN A 109 -0.82 27.68 -3.97
C GLN A 109 -0.49 28.93 -3.15
N SER A 110 -1.44 29.41 -2.35
CA SER A 110 -1.28 30.61 -1.53
C SER A 110 -0.19 30.46 -0.46
N GLU A 111 -0.11 29.31 0.21
CA GLU A 111 0.90 29.07 1.25
C GLU A 111 2.28 28.84 0.63
N ILE A 112 2.37 28.09 -0.48
CA ILE A 112 3.63 27.87 -1.20
C ILE A 112 4.20 29.20 -1.69
N LYS A 113 3.37 30.05 -2.28
CA LYS A 113 3.78 31.38 -2.74
C LYS A 113 4.31 32.24 -1.58
N ARG A 114 3.58 32.30 -0.46
CA ARG A 114 4.02 33.01 0.75
C ARG A 114 5.39 32.52 1.23
N ARG A 115 5.59 31.20 1.28
CA ARG A 115 6.84 30.57 1.73
C ARG A 115 8.00 30.81 0.76
N ALA A 116 7.74 30.82 -0.54
CA ALA A 116 8.74 31.10 -1.56
C ALA A 116 9.24 32.55 -1.46
N GLU A 117 8.32 33.51 -1.29
CA GLU A 117 8.64 34.92 -1.07
C GLU A 117 9.47 35.12 0.21
N GLN A 118 9.11 34.46 1.31
CA GLN A 118 9.87 34.49 2.57
C GLN A 118 11.26 33.85 2.42
N ALA A 119 11.39 32.79 1.64
CA ALA A 119 12.68 32.12 1.42
C ALA A 119 13.67 33.01 0.66
N MET A 120 13.17 34.01 -0.08
CA MET A 120 13.97 34.98 -0.82
C MET A 120 14.43 36.17 0.02
N ASP A 121 13.83 36.39 1.18
CA ASP A 121 14.25 37.40 2.12
C ASP A 121 15.44 36.90 2.98
N PRO A 122 16.60 37.57 2.93
CA PRO A 122 17.76 37.21 3.74
C PRO A 122 17.56 37.48 5.24
N ASP A 123 16.70 38.44 5.61
CA ASP A 123 16.45 38.87 6.99
C ASP A 123 15.22 38.20 7.63
N ALA A 124 14.44 37.44 6.84
CA ALA A 124 13.32 36.66 7.35
C ALA A 124 13.79 35.62 8.37
N GLN A 125 13.35 35.79 9.63
CA GLN A 125 13.53 34.78 10.66
C GLN A 125 12.77 33.50 10.27
N PRO A 126 13.34 32.31 10.51
CA PRO A 126 12.61 31.07 10.31
C PRO A 126 11.38 31.08 11.22
N GLU A 127 10.19 31.17 10.63
CA GLU A 127 8.95 30.95 11.38
C GLU A 127 9.03 29.59 12.08
N ALA A 128 8.53 29.53 13.32
CA ALA A 128 8.39 28.29 14.07
C ALA A 128 7.86 27.19 13.13
N GLY A 129 8.64 26.11 13.02
CA GLY A 129 8.53 25.13 11.95
C GLY A 129 7.09 24.78 11.63
N TYR A 130 6.79 24.69 10.33
CA TYR A 130 5.53 24.16 9.86
C TYR A 130 5.29 22.79 10.52
N THR A 131 4.38 22.74 11.50
CA THR A 131 3.73 21.49 11.86
C THR A 131 2.83 21.17 10.68
N PRO A 132 3.13 20.14 9.87
CA PRO A 132 2.25 19.77 8.78
C PRO A 132 0.84 19.65 9.36
N PRO A 133 -0.22 20.12 8.67
CA PRO A 133 -1.56 19.71 8.98
C PRO A 133 -1.45 18.19 8.96
N ARG A 134 -1.59 17.58 10.14
CA ARG A 134 -1.74 16.14 10.27
C ARG A 134 -3.00 15.84 9.44
N LYS A 135 -2.88 15.62 8.12
CA LYS A 135 -3.78 14.68 7.43
C LYS A 135 -3.62 13.44 8.28
N ALA A 136 -4.70 13.19 9.03
CA ALA A 136 -4.80 12.29 10.16
C ALA A 136 -3.46 11.58 10.43
N SER A 137 -2.69 12.05 11.43
CA SER A 137 -1.43 11.40 11.83
C SER A 137 -1.58 9.89 11.75
N TYR A 138 -0.53 9.10 11.56
CA TYR A 138 -0.66 7.64 11.66
C TYR A 138 -1.57 7.18 12.83
N GLU A 139 -1.58 7.93 13.93
CA GLU A 139 -2.54 7.85 15.05
C GLU A 139 -4.00 8.21 14.70
N ALA A 140 -4.28 9.28 13.96
CA ALA A 140 -5.62 9.61 13.45
C ALA A 140 -6.07 8.76 12.24
N PHE A 141 -5.16 8.24 11.39
CA PHE A 141 -5.47 7.18 10.42
C PHE A 141 -5.86 5.89 11.16
N LYS A 142 -5.10 5.49 12.18
CA LYS A 142 -5.49 4.44 13.14
C LYS A 142 -6.83 4.74 13.84
N ALA A 143 -7.07 6.00 14.22
CA ALA A 143 -8.30 6.42 14.90
C ALA A 143 -9.53 6.45 13.98
N SER A 144 -9.34 6.59 12.67
CA SER A 144 -10.42 6.51 11.67
C SER A 144 -10.92 5.09 11.43
N GLY A 145 -10.32 4.09 12.10
CA GLY A 145 -10.66 2.69 11.91
C GLY A 145 -10.04 2.08 10.67
N THR A 146 -9.50 0.89 10.78
CA THR A 146 -8.89 0.19 9.65
C THR A 146 -9.09 -1.29 9.79
N ILE A 147 -9.08 -1.98 8.65
CA ILE A 147 -9.06 -3.43 8.55
C ILE A 147 -7.63 -3.85 8.27
N ALA A 148 -6.97 -4.48 9.23
CA ALA A 148 -5.65 -5.05 9.04
C ALA A 148 -5.79 -6.46 8.46
N VAL A 149 -5.14 -6.72 7.33
CA VAL A 149 -5.14 -8.04 6.69
C VAL A 149 -3.72 -8.51 6.43
N VAL A 150 -3.48 -9.79 6.69
CA VAL A 150 -2.28 -10.50 6.22
C VAL A 150 -2.73 -11.56 5.24
N VAL A 151 -2.17 -11.51 4.04
CA VAL A 151 -2.49 -12.43 2.95
C VAL A 151 -1.25 -13.22 2.58
N GLN A 152 -1.40 -14.52 2.36
CA GLN A 152 -0.35 -15.37 1.80
C GLN A 152 -0.93 -16.40 0.83
N ARG A 153 -0.13 -16.79 -0.15
CA ARG A 153 -0.43 -17.88 -1.07
C ARG A 153 -0.27 -19.22 -0.40
N CYS A 154 -1.18 -20.13 -0.71
CA CYS A 154 -1.10 -21.52 -0.30
C CYS A 154 -1.39 -22.47 -1.47
N LEU A 155 -0.78 -23.65 -1.42
CA LEU A 155 -1.11 -24.78 -2.27
C LEU A 155 -2.29 -25.57 -1.72
N LYS A 156 -2.40 -25.59 -0.39
CA LYS A 156 -3.46 -26.23 0.37
C LYS A 156 -3.52 -25.61 1.75
N ALA A 157 -4.72 -25.44 2.29
CA ALA A 157 -4.93 -25.05 3.68
C ALA A 157 -6.06 -25.89 4.29
N LYS A 158 -5.89 -26.31 5.54
CA LYS A 158 -6.93 -27.00 6.31
C LYS A 158 -7.23 -26.23 7.58
N LEU A 159 -8.48 -26.26 8.00
CA LEU A 159 -8.97 -25.68 9.24
C LEU A 159 -9.72 -26.76 10.03
N LEU A 160 -9.39 -26.89 11.31
CA LEU A 160 -10.14 -27.75 12.23
C LEU A 160 -11.46 -27.06 12.56
N VAL A 161 -12.58 -27.64 12.11
CA VAL A 161 -13.92 -27.06 12.29
C VAL A 161 -14.69 -27.70 13.45
N ASP A 162 -14.31 -28.91 13.85
CA ASP A 162 -14.85 -29.61 15.02
C ASP A 162 -13.71 -30.38 15.69
N GLU A 163 -13.31 -29.90 16.87
CA GLU A 163 -12.22 -30.51 17.65
C GLU A 163 -12.62 -31.87 18.24
N ALA A 164 -13.88 -32.03 18.63
CA ALA A 164 -14.35 -33.28 19.23
C ALA A 164 -14.46 -34.41 18.20
N ALA A 165 -14.83 -34.07 16.96
CA ALA A 165 -14.91 -35.02 15.86
C ALA A 165 -13.63 -35.12 15.02
N GLU A 166 -12.57 -34.38 15.38
CA GLU A 166 -11.35 -34.19 14.57
C GLU A 166 -11.67 -33.86 13.10
N LYS A 167 -12.71 -33.06 12.86
CA LYS A 167 -13.19 -32.74 11.52
C LYS A 167 -12.42 -31.56 10.95
N TRP A 168 -11.84 -31.76 9.78
CA TRP A 168 -11.13 -30.74 9.02
C TRP A 168 -11.89 -30.37 7.75
N ASP A 169 -12.04 -29.08 7.51
CA ASP A 169 -12.42 -28.55 6.20
C ASP A 169 -11.17 -28.02 5.50
N GLU A 170 -11.16 -28.03 4.16
CA GLU A 170 -9.98 -27.66 3.40
C GLU A 170 -10.28 -26.84 2.15
N ILE A 171 -9.29 -26.04 1.77
CA ILE A 171 -9.18 -25.40 0.46
C ILE A 171 -7.95 -25.93 -0.26
N GLY A 172 -8.03 -25.98 -1.59
CA GLY A 172 -6.88 -26.22 -2.45
C GLY A 172 -5.99 -24.99 -2.61
N ARG A 173 -5.47 -24.80 -3.82
CA ARG A 173 -4.65 -23.64 -4.16
C ARG A 173 -5.43 -22.34 -3.98
N GLY A 174 -4.79 -21.33 -3.39
CA GLY A 174 -5.32 -19.98 -3.34
C GLY A 174 -4.70 -19.15 -2.24
N LEU A 175 -5.53 -18.44 -1.48
CA LEU A 175 -5.11 -17.46 -0.47
C LEU A 175 -5.50 -17.89 0.94
N PHE A 176 -4.58 -17.69 1.87
CA PHE A 176 -4.88 -17.57 3.29
C PHE A 176 -4.95 -16.09 3.64
N VAL A 177 -5.96 -15.70 4.43
CA VAL A 177 -6.23 -14.34 4.86
C VAL A 177 -6.47 -14.33 6.37
N ALA A 178 -5.60 -13.67 7.12
CA ALA A 178 -5.83 -13.32 8.51
C ALA A 178 -6.34 -11.88 8.58
N VAL A 179 -7.43 -11.62 9.30
CA VAL A 179 -8.07 -10.30 9.37
C VAL A 179 -8.27 -9.81 10.80
N SER A 180 -8.10 -8.52 11.02
CA SER A 180 -8.36 -7.84 12.28
C SER A 180 -8.91 -6.44 12.05
N PHE A 181 -9.59 -5.90 13.05
CA PHE A 181 -10.28 -4.61 12.99
C PHE A 181 -9.76 -3.69 14.09
N THR A 182 -9.36 -2.47 13.72
CA THR A 182 -8.96 -1.47 14.71
C THR A 182 -10.17 -0.71 15.27
N LYS A 183 -9.97 -0.01 16.40
CA LYS A 183 -10.93 0.96 16.92
C LYS A 183 -11.31 1.97 15.84
N GLY A 184 -12.61 2.21 15.70
CA GLY A 184 -13.17 3.08 14.67
C GLY A 184 -13.46 2.39 13.34
N ALA A 185 -13.10 1.09 13.16
CA ALA A 185 -13.44 0.38 11.93
C ALA A 185 -14.96 0.24 11.80
N THR A 186 -15.45 0.44 10.59
CA THR A 186 -16.87 0.55 10.28
C THR A 186 -17.19 -0.27 9.02
N GLU A 187 -18.46 -0.60 8.84
CA GLU A 187 -18.91 -1.50 7.76
C GLU A 187 -18.65 -0.94 6.36
N ASP A 188 -18.54 0.37 6.16
CA ASP A 188 -18.23 1.00 4.86
C ASP A 188 -16.87 0.57 4.30
N LYS A 189 -15.93 0.13 5.17
CA LYS A 189 -14.60 -0.36 4.77
C LYS A 189 -14.60 -1.84 4.39
N VAL A 190 -15.63 -2.57 4.78
CA VAL A 190 -15.71 -4.03 4.63
C VAL A 190 -15.83 -4.45 3.16
N ALA A 191 -16.78 -3.88 2.42
CA ALA A 191 -17.00 -4.23 1.02
C ALA A 191 -15.81 -3.83 0.11
N PRO A 192 -15.19 -2.65 0.26
CA PRO A 192 -13.94 -2.31 -0.43
C PRO A 192 -12.80 -3.30 -0.13
N ALA A 193 -12.62 -3.68 1.13
CA ALA A 193 -11.57 -4.63 1.53
C ALA A 193 -11.79 -6.03 0.92
N ALA A 194 -13.04 -6.53 0.94
CA ALA A 194 -13.39 -7.79 0.30
C ALA A 194 -13.14 -7.76 -1.22
N ARG A 195 -13.54 -6.66 -1.88
CA ARG A 195 -13.28 -6.45 -3.32
C ARG A 195 -11.79 -6.42 -3.62
N PHE A 196 -11.00 -5.71 -2.80
CA PHE A 196 -9.55 -5.65 -2.94
C PHE A 196 -8.92 -7.04 -2.90
N LEU A 197 -9.31 -7.90 -1.95
CA LEU A 197 -8.73 -9.26 -1.85
C LEU A 197 -9.01 -10.13 -3.08
N LEU A 198 -10.15 -9.94 -3.74
CA LEU A 198 -10.52 -10.70 -4.92
C LEU A 198 -9.88 -10.16 -6.22
N THR A 199 -9.65 -8.85 -6.30
CA THR A 199 -9.17 -8.17 -7.52
C THR A 199 -7.69 -7.83 -7.51
N ALA A 200 -7.05 -7.77 -6.35
CA ALA A 200 -5.60 -7.55 -6.25
C ALA A 200 -4.83 -8.75 -6.80
N LYS A 201 -3.68 -8.48 -7.42
CA LYS A 201 -2.77 -9.49 -7.99
C LYS A 201 -1.98 -10.21 -6.88
N LEU A 202 -2.68 -10.96 -6.04
CA LEU A 202 -2.11 -11.65 -4.88
C LEU A 202 -2.03 -13.16 -5.07
N SER A 203 -2.76 -13.73 -6.03
CA SER A 203 -2.75 -15.16 -6.34
C SER A 203 -1.89 -15.48 -7.56
N ARG A 204 -1.85 -16.75 -7.96
CA ARG A 204 -1.25 -17.23 -9.21
C ARG A 204 -1.99 -18.47 -9.73
N GLY A 205 -1.98 -18.64 -11.04
CA GLY A 205 -2.49 -19.83 -11.70
C GLY A 205 -1.62 -21.06 -11.47
N ALA A 206 -2.09 -22.20 -11.96
CA ALA A 206 -1.33 -23.45 -11.87
C ALA A 206 -0.13 -23.50 -12.82
N SER A 207 -0.20 -22.78 -13.94
CA SER A 207 0.76 -22.82 -15.05
C SER A 207 1.66 -21.59 -15.15
N SER A 208 1.44 -20.56 -14.34
CA SER A 208 2.17 -19.30 -14.37
C SER A 208 2.68 -18.91 -12.98
N ASP A 209 3.89 -18.35 -12.94
CA ASP A 209 4.46 -17.75 -11.73
C ASP A 209 4.10 -16.26 -11.59
N GLU A 210 3.46 -15.67 -12.60
CA GLU A 210 3.02 -14.27 -12.56
C GLU A 210 1.87 -14.08 -11.54
N ALA A 211 1.89 -12.93 -10.88
CA ALA A 211 0.85 -12.58 -9.92
C ALA A 211 -0.44 -12.15 -10.64
N GLU A 212 -1.54 -12.80 -10.29
CA GLU A 212 -2.86 -12.57 -10.86
C GLU A 212 -3.93 -12.44 -9.76
N SER A 213 -5.09 -11.90 -10.11
CA SER A 213 -6.20 -11.79 -9.16
C SER A 213 -6.98 -13.10 -9.08
N VAL A 214 -7.59 -13.34 -7.91
CA VAL A 214 -8.49 -14.50 -7.73
C VAL A 214 -9.64 -14.40 -8.73
N SER A 215 -10.23 -13.22 -8.92
CA SER A 215 -11.32 -13.01 -9.86
C SER A 215 -10.95 -13.35 -11.31
N ALA A 216 -9.75 -12.99 -11.77
CA ALA A 216 -9.31 -13.27 -13.14
C ALA A 216 -9.06 -14.77 -13.36
N LEU A 217 -8.48 -15.45 -12.37
CA LEU A 217 -8.25 -16.90 -12.39
C LEU A 217 -9.57 -17.66 -12.42
N CYS A 218 -10.48 -17.31 -11.52
CA CYS A 218 -11.84 -17.84 -11.45
C CYS A 218 -12.61 -17.63 -12.76
N ALA A 219 -12.52 -16.45 -13.38
CA ALA A 219 -13.19 -16.16 -14.65
C ALA A 219 -12.70 -17.06 -15.81
N ARG A 220 -11.47 -17.60 -15.72
CA ARG A 220 -10.95 -18.60 -16.66
C ARG A 220 -11.31 -20.05 -16.31
N GLY A 221 -12.06 -20.25 -15.23
CA GLY A 221 -12.40 -21.59 -14.71
C GLY A 221 -11.27 -22.23 -13.89
N GLU A 222 -10.22 -21.48 -13.53
CA GLU A 222 -9.19 -22.00 -12.62
C GLU A 222 -9.71 -21.99 -11.18
N TYR A 223 -9.61 -23.13 -10.50
CA TYR A 223 -9.97 -23.23 -9.09
C TYR A 223 -9.10 -22.31 -8.22
N GLN A 224 -9.75 -21.59 -7.31
CA GLN A 224 -9.10 -20.79 -6.28
C GLN A 224 -9.85 -20.94 -4.96
N GLY A 225 -9.11 -21.15 -3.86
CA GLY A 225 -9.62 -21.16 -2.51
C GLY A 225 -9.23 -19.91 -1.72
N ILE A 226 -10.06 -19.49 -0.77
CA ILE A 226 -9.75 -18.45 0.21
C ILE A 226 -10.09 -18.98 1.59
N LEU A 227 -9.08 -19.11 2.46
CA LEU A 227 -9.25 -19.41 3.88
C LEU A 227 -9.12 -18.10 4.67
N VAL A 228 -10.19 -17.69 5.34
CA VAL A 228 -10.23 -16.45 6.14
C VAL A 228 -10.29 -16.80 7.62
N LEU A 229 -9.39 -16.24 8.43
CA LEU A 229 -9.41 -16.40 9.89
C LEU A 229 -9.43 -15.04 10.62
N PRO A 230 -10.19 -14.93 11.71
CA PRO A 230 -10.06 -13.81 12.63
C PRO A 230 -8.69 -13.87 13.31
N GLN A 231 -7.92 -12.78 13.31
CA GLN A 231 -6.61 -12.72 13.95
C GLN A 231 -6.37 -11.37 14.61
N VAL A 232 -6.91 -11.22 15.82
CA VAL A 232 -6.84 -9.98 16.60
C VAL A 232 -5.41 -9.48 16.78
N SER A 233 -4.42 -10.37 16.86
CA SER A 233 -3.03 -10.02 17.10
C SER A 233 -2.37 -9.14 16.03
N LEU A 234 -2.97 -9.04 14.83
CA LEU A 234 -2.47 -8.19 13.76
C LEU A 234 -2.47 -6.69 14.10
N VAL A 235 -3.31 -6.25 15.04
CA VAL A 235 -3.37 -4.84 15.46
C VAL A 235 -2.61 -4.58 16.76
N SER A 236 -1.75 -5.52 17.15
CA SER A 236 -0.89 -5.36 18.33
C SER A 236 0.22 -4.33 18.09
N GLU A 237 0.62 -3.69 19.17
CA GLU A 237 1.71 -2.74 19.22
C GLU A 237 2.74 -3.24 20.23
N LEU A 238 4.01 -3.26 19.83
CA LEU A 238 5.10 -3.48 20.79
C LEU A 238 5.39 -2.15 21.48
N LYS A 239 5.29 -2.13 22.81
CA LYS A 239 5.72 -0.99 23.62
C LYS A 239 6.69 -1.51 24.68
N ASP A 240 7.94 -1.05 24.55
CA ASP A 240 9.09 -1.56 25.29
C ASP A 240 9.31 -3.06 25.00
N VAL A 241 8.97 -3.94 25.95
CA VAL A 241 9.02 -5.40 25.81
C VAL A 241 7.63 -6.06 25.80
N ASP A 242 6.57 -5.26 25.99
CA ASP A 242 5.20 -5.76 26.13
C ASP A 242 4.39 -5.60 24.84
N VAL A 243 3.64 -6.65 24.49
CA VAL A 243 2.67 -6.62 23.39
C VAL A 243 1.34 -6.05 23.91
N ARG A 244 0.88 -4.93 23.34
CA ARG A 244 -0.37 -4.26 23.71
C ARG A 244 -1.38 -4.30 22.58
N TYR A 245 -2.66 -4.30 22.94
CA TYR A 245 -3.79 -4.32 22.01
C TYR A 245 -4.61 -3.03 22.11
N SER A 246 -3.92 -1.89 22.21
CA SER A 246 -4.52 -0.56 22.42
C SER A 246 -5.54 -0.20 21.33
N GLN A 247 -5.34 -0.70 20.11
CA GLN A 247 -6.15 -0.46 18.92
C GLN A 247 -7.19 -1.54 18.66
N GLN A 248 -7.29 -2.59 19.48
CA GLN A 248 -8.26 -3.66 19.26
C GLN A 248 -9.70 -3.14 19.36
N LEU A 249 -10.51 -3.47 18.36
CA LEU A 249 -11.95 -3.25 18.39
C LEU A 249 -12.62 -4.18 19.42
N GLY A 250 -13.66 -3.68 20.09
CA GLY A 250 -14.41 -4.48 21.07
C GLY A 250 -14.97 -5.77 20.46
N LYS A 251 -14.98 -6.86 21.25
CA LYS A 251 -15.30 -8.22 20.80
C LYS A 251 -16.58 -8.30 19.95
N SER A 252 -17.69 -7.76 20.44
CA SER A 252 -18.99 -7.84 19.75
C SER A 252 -18.98 -7.10 18.40
N SER A 253 -18.39 -5.90 18.34
CA SER A 253 -18.27 -5.14 17.10
C SER A 253 -17.30 -5.81 16.11
N ALA A 254 -16.21 -6.39 16.62
CA ALA A 254 -15.27 -7.14 15.79
C ALA A 254 -15.90 -8.41 15.19
N HIS A 255 -16.74 -9.12 15.95
CA HIS A 255 -17.51 -10.26 15.46
C HIS A 255 -18.47 -9.82 14.34
N GLN A 256 -19.23 -8.74 14.56
CA GLN A 256 -20.14 -8.19 13.54
C GLN A 256 -19.41 -7.81 12.25
N LEU A 257 -18.28 -7.11 12.35
CA LEU A 257 -17.48 -6.75 11.17
C LEU A 257 -16.86 -7.97 10.49
N TYR A 258 -16.45 -8.99 11.25
CA TYR A 258 -15.95 -10.23 10.69
C TYR A 258 -17.03 -10.96 9.87
N ASP A 259 -18.23 -11.09 10.42
CA ASP A 259 -19.37 -11.68 9.70
C ASP A 259 -19.74 -10.88 8.45
N ALA A 260 -19.76 -9.55 8.56
CA ALA A 260 -19.98 -8.67 7.42
C ALA A 260 -18.89 -8.85 6.35
N PHE A 261 -17.64 -9.04 6.76
CA PHE A 261 -16.50 -9.24 5.87
C PHE A 261 -16.56 -10.57 5.12
N VAL A 262 -16.87 -11.67 5.82
CA VAL A 262 -17.06 -12.97 5.18
C VAL A 262 -18.24 -12.92 4.20
N LYS A 263 -19.37 -12.31 4.59
CA LYS A 263 -20.52 -12.11 3.70
C LYS A 263 -20.19 -11.25 2.48
N ALA A 264 -19.42 -10.17 2.67
CA ALA A 264 -19.00 -9.31 1.57
C ALA A 264 -18.07 -10.05 0.60
N LEU A 265 -17.15 -10.87 1.10
CA LEU A 265 -16.31 -11.74 0.26
C LEU A 265 -17.16 -12.71 -0.57
N GLN A 266 -18.12 -13.37 0.06
CA GLN A 266 -19.05 -14.29 -0.64
C GLN A 266 -19.89 -13.56 -1.68
N SER A 267 -20.40 -12.38 -1.35
CA SER A 267 -21.22 -11.57 -2.26
C SER A 267 -20.42 -11.11 -3.48
N VAL A 268 -19.20 -10.60 -3.30
CA VAL A 268 -18.36 -10.16 -4.42
C VAL A 268 -17.85 -11.35 -5.24
N ALA A 269 -17.63 -12.50 -4.60
CA ALA A 269 -17.27 -13.73 -5.29
C ALA A 269 -18.41 -14.27 -6.17
N ALA A 270 -19.67 -14.12 -5.75
CA ALA A 270 -20.85 -14.61 -6.46
C ALA A 270 -21.09 -13.93 -7.82
N ASP A 271 -20.49 -12.74 -8.06
CA ASP A 271 -20.52 -12.07 -9.35
C ASP A 271 -19.71 -12.80 -10.44
N SER A 272 -18.90 -13.81 -10.05
CA SER A 272 -18.10 -14.65 -10.95
C SER A 272 -18.89 -15.87 -11.43
N SER A 273 -18.70 -16.26 -12.69
CA SER A 273 -19.25 -17.51 -13.25
C SER A 273 -18.70 -18.79 -12.60
N SER A 274 -17.52 -18.70 -11.99
CA SER A 274 -16.88 -19.78 -11.22
C SER A 274 -16.32 -19.18 -9.92
N PRO A 275 -17.14 -18.97 -8.89
CA PRO A 275 -16.71 -18.30 -7.66
C PRO A 275 -15.61 -19.10 -6.95
N PRO A 276 -14.65 -18.43 -6.28
CA PRO A 276 -13.69 -19.12 -5.43
C PRO A 276 -14.37 -19.85 -4.27
N GLN A 277 -13.78 -20.95 -3.81
CA GLN A 277 -14.21 -21.60 -2.58
C GLN A 277 -13.79 -20.73 -1.38
N ILE A 278 -14.74 -20.28 -0.58
CA ILE A 278 -14.47 -19.49 0.63
C ILE A 278 -14.71 -20.37 1.85
N LEU A 279 -13.65 -20.56 2.65
CA LEU A 279 -13.70 -21.22 3.95
C LEU A 279 -13.37 -20.16 5.02
N ALA A 280 -14.21 -20.04 6.05
CA ALA A 280 -14.03 -19.03 7.10
C ALA A 280 -14.00 -19.70 8.47
N GLY A 281 -13.03 -19.30 9.30
CA GLY A 281 -12.95 -19.73 10.70
C GLY A 281 -14.07 -19.11 11.54
N ALA A 282 -14.54 -19.86 12.54
CA ALA A 282 -15.49 -19.34 13.52
C ALA A 282 -14.84 -18.21 14.32
N PHE A 283 -15.52 -17.08 14.55
CA PHE A 283 -14.92 -15.91 15.20
C PHE A 283 -14.33 -16.23 16.59
N ASP A 284 -15.07 -17.00 17.37
CA ASP A 284 -14.76 -17.35 18.76
C ASP A 284 -14.11 -18.73 18.94
N GLY A 285 -13.91 -19.47 17.83
CA GLY A 285 -13.39 -20.84 17.87
C GLY A 285 -11.86 -20.90 17.94
N PRO A 286 -11.29 -22.06 18.30
CA PRO A 286 -9.87 -22.34 18.06
C PRO A 286 -9.53 -22.23 16.57
N GLN A 287 -8.46 -21.51 16.24
CA GLN A 287 -8.00 -21.31 14.87
C GLN A 287 -6.88 -22.30 14.51
N VAL A 288 -7.12 -23.60 14.74
CA VAL A 288 -6.12 -24.65 14.46
C VAL A 288 -6.11 -24.92 12.96
N MET A 289 -4.96 -24.67 12.32
CA MET A 289 -4.83 -24.79 10.86
C MET A 289 -3.53 -25.45 10.42
N GLU A 290 -3.58 -26.07 9.25
CA GLU A 290 -2.41 -26.56 8.50
C GLU A 290 -2.29 -25.80 7.19
N LEU A 291 -1.09 -25.34 6.85
CA LEU A 291 -0.83 -24.59 5.63
C LEU A 291 0.38 -25.15 4.87
N SER A 292 0.21 -25.43 3.58
CA SER A 292 1.30 -25.76 2.68
C SER A 292 1.48 -24.68 1.62
N SER A 293 2.71 -24.25 1.39
CA SER A 293 3.03 -23.22 0.40
C SER A 293 4.39 -23.48 -0.26
N ALA A 294 4.47 -23.21 -1.57
CA ALA A 294 5.71 -23.20 -2.35
C ALA A 294 6.06 -21.75 -2.72
N GLY A 295 6.27 -20.91 -1.71
CA GLY A 295 6.44 -19.46 -1.84
C GLY A 295 5.22 -18.69 -1.31
N PRO A 296 5.20 -18.31 -0.02
CA PRO A 296 4.02 -17.72 0.62
C PRO A 296 3.62 -16.37 0.06
N PHE A 297 4.52 -15.63 -0.61
CA PHE A 297 4.22 -14.31 -1.20
C PHE A 297 3.38 -13.43 -0.26
N MET A 298 3.86 -13.32 0.98
CA MET A 298 3.10 -12.76 2.09
C MET A 298 3.06 -11.24 2.01
N HIS A 299 1.87 -10.67 2.21
CA HIS A 299 1.66 -9.23 2.24
C HIS A 299 0.85 -8.85 3.47
N SER A 300 1.12 -7.66 4.00
CA SER A 300 0.31 -7.04 5.04
C SER A 300 -0.28 -5.75 4.49
N PHE A 301 -1.58 -5.57 4.64
CA PHE A 301 -2.30 -4.38 4.23
C PHE A 301 -3.11 -3.82 5.38
N THR A 302 -3.30 -2.51 5.35
CA THR A 302 -4.24 -1.79 6.19
C THR A 302 -5.22 -1.10 5.25
N VAL A 303 -6.47 -1.52 5.31
CA VAL A 303 -7.53 -1.15 4.36
C VAL A 303 -8.63 -0.35 5.07
#